data_AF-A0A2V7FSP4-F1
#
_entry.id   AF-A0A2V7FSP4-F1
#
_cell.length_a   1.000
_cell.length_b   1.000
_cell.length_c   1.000
_cell.angle_alpha   90.00
_cell.angle_beta   90.00
_cell.angle_gamma   90.00
#
_symmetry.space_group_name_H-M   'P 1'
#
loop_
_entity.id
_entity.type
_entity.pdbx_description
1 polymer ?
#
loop_
_entity_poly.entity_id
_entity_poly.type
_entity_poly.pdbx_seq_one_letter_code
_entity_poly.pdbx_strand_id
1 'polypeptide(L)'
;PEFRWLFRTATAPVVDKDGAAALGESPGLKALFSFKEGVVIPLYPSPEGLAFAERTDGRPVLELKSLPEPYDKPEYWKGKTLTIVAPTEELRGLVAYIQKLGTNRGAWRETFEPQNLSASVMAIPQTDDQVANGREVYERRCVGCHGVKGDGNGPAATFLNPRPRNFTLGAFKFRSTPSGSLPTDGDLYRTLTRGVRWTAMPTWHELPEKDRIAVITFIKTFSSRWKEEKPEPPVLIGDPPKATPELLAKGKELYAQAKCWQCHGNEGKGDGPSAEELKDDLGFRIRPADFTKGQFKGGGDVRDIFRAMTTGLDGTPMPSFADSMKEDERWAISYYVIAFSAFNDPLTGEKLKLPGATRAMLNQDDARAFGSSRLALDPQDTPAVASRPKDLVRFSKGLMGEGR
;
A
#
# COMPACT_ATOMS: atom_id res chain seq x y z
N PRO A 1 -4.85 15.03 26.93
CA PRO A 1 -6.06 14.30 27.33
C PRO A 1 -5.78 12.80 27.27
N GLU A 2 -6.13 12.02 28.30
CA GLU A 2 -5.96 10.56 28.30
C GLU A 2 -7.27 9.88 27.97
N PHE A 3 -7.32 9.11 26.88
CA PHE A 3 -8.54 8.44 26.40
C PHE A 3 -8.59 6.97 26.84
N ARG A 4 -8.43 6.72 28.15
CA ARG A 4 -8.32 5.35 28.70
C ARG A 4 -9.56 4.48 28.42
N TRP A 5 -10.72 5.08 28.20
CA TRP A 5 -11.98 4.39 27.88
C TRP A 5 -12.05 3.81 26.46
N LEU A 6 -11.11 4.18 25.57
CA LEU A 6 -11.05 3.64 24.20
C LEU A 6 -10.34 2.28 24.12
N PHE A 7 -9.63 1.88 25.17
CA PHE A 7 -8.83 0.67 25.15
C PHE A 7 -9.01 -0.13 26.44
N ARG A 8 -8.95 -1.45 26.32
CA ARG A 8 -8.73 -2.33 27.47
C ARG A 8 -7.31 -2.85 27.42
N THR A 9 -6.65 -2.87 28.57
CA THR A 9 -5.27 -3.33 28.69
C THR A 9 -5.18 -4.48 29.66
N ALA A 10 -4.34 -5.46 29.35
CA ALA A 10 -3.97 -6.54 30.26
C ALA A 10 -2.46 -6.76 30.20
N THR A 11 -1.87 -7.13 31.33
CA THR A 11 -0.47 -7.57 31.36
C THR A 11 -0.39 -9.08 31.46
N ALA A 12 0.62 -9.66 30.83
CA ALA A 12 0.88 -11.08 30.92
C ALA A 12 2.37 -11.38 30.82
N PRO A 13 2.93 -12.22 31.71
CA PRO A 13 4.31 -12.65 31.59
C PRO A 13 4.46 -13.57 30.36
N VAL A 14 5.62 -13.53 29.72
CA VAL A 14 5.99 -14.55 28.74
C VAL A 14 6.63 -15.72 29.47
N VAL A 15 6.02 -16.90 29.34
CA VAL A 15 6.45 -18.15 29.96
C VAL A 15 6.91 -19.14 28.89
N ASP A 16 7.75 -20.08 29.31
CA ASP A 16 8.06 -21.25 28.49
C ASP A 16 6.93 -22.27 28.66
N LYS A 17 6.31 -22.66 27.56
CA LYS A 17 5.34 -23.74 27.51
C LYS A 17 5.73 -24.69 26.39
N ASP A 18 6.11 -25.91 26.75
CA ASP A 18 6.51 -26.96 25.81
C ASP A 18 7.66 -26.53 24.86
N GLY A 19 8.59 -25.70 25.35
CA GLY A 19 9.72 -25.19 24.55
C GLY A 19 9.37 -24.02 23.63
N ALA A 20 8.16 -23.45 23.75
CA ALA A 20 7.72 -22.27 23.02
C ALA A 20 7.40 -21.11 23.97
N ALA A 21 7.73 -19.88 23.56
CA ALA A 21 7.30 -18.68 24.28
C ALA A 21 5.78 -18.53 24.17
N ALA A 22 5.11 -18.50 25.32
CA ALA A 22 3.66 -18.37 25.41
C ALA A 22 3.26 -17.27 26.40
N LEU A 23 2.05 -16.75 26.26
CA LEU A 23 1.45 -15.91 27.30
C LEU A 23 1.15 -16.76 28.53
N GLY A 24 1.75 -16.40 29.67
CA GLY A 24 1.38 -16.94 30.96
C GLY A 24 -0.02 -16.50 31.37
N GLU A 25 -0.66 -17.31 32.21
CA GLU A 25 -2.00 -16.96 32.69
C GLU A 25 -1.97 -15.67 33.51
N SER A 26 -2.93 -14.78 33.26
CA SER A 26 -3.18 -13.62 34.12
C SER A 26 -4.68 -13.37 34.26
N PRO A 27 -5.15 -12.85 35.41
CA PRO A 27 -6.55 -12.45 35.56
C PRO A 27 -6.98 -11.42 34.50
N GLY A 28 -6.08 -10.51 34.12
CA GLY A 28 -6.31 -9.53 33.07
C GLY A 28 -6.55 -10.15 31.70
N LEU A 29 -5.78 -11.17 31.31
CA LEU A 29 -6.02 -11.91 30.07
C LEU A 29 -7.35 -12.66 30.09
N LYS A 30 -7.68 -13.34 31.20
CA LYS A 30 -8.96 -14.03 31.39
C LYS A 30 -10.16 -13.09 31.29
N ALA A 31 -10.00 -11.84 31.75
CA ALA A 31 -11.03 -10.82 31.63
C ALA A 31 -11.11 -10.19 30.23
N LEU A 32 -10.02 -10.22 29.46
CA LEU A 32 -9.95 -9.58 28.15
C LEU A 32 -10.46 -10.48 27.03
N PHE A 33 -10.14 -11.77 27.06
CA PHE A 33 -10.42 -12.73 25.98
C PHE A 33 -11.48 -13.76 26.37
N SER A 34 -12.24 -14.26 25.38
CA SER A 34 -13.26 -15.29 25.59
C SER A 34 -12.71 -16.72 25.65
N PHE A 35 -11.51 -16.96 25.10
CA PHE A 35 -10.90 -18.29 24.97
C PHE A 35 -11.77 -19.32 24.23
N LYS A 36 -12.62 -18.86 23.30
CA LYS A 36 -13.44 -19.74 22.44
C LYS A 36 -12.57 -20.77 21.72
N GLU A 37 -12.99 -22.04 21.80
CA GLU A 37 -12.27 -23.15 21.19
C GLU A 37 -12.21 -23.00 19.65
N GLY A 38 -11.06 -23.37 19.06
CA GLY A 38 -10.82 -23.26 17.63
C GLY A 38 -10.58 -21.83 17.09
N VAL A 39 -10.72 -20.78 17.92
CA VAL A 39 -10.48 -19.39 17.50
C VAL A 39 -9.16 -18.90 18.09
N VAL A 40 -8.15 -18.72 17.24
CA VAL A 40 -6.82 -18.21 17.62
C VAL A 40 -6.68 -16.74 17.24
N ILE A 41 -6.21 -15.93 18.19
CA ILE A 41 -5.90 -14.51 17.98
C ILE A 41 -4.38 -14.32 18.00
N PRO A 42 -3.71 -14.20 16.85
CA PRO A 42 -2.28 -13.99 16.81
C PRO A 42 -1.93 -12.59 17.32
N LEU A 43 -0.93 -12.51 18.20
CA LEU A 43 -0.41 -11.28 18.79
C LEU A 43 1.05 -11.09 18.38
N TYR A 44 1.35 -9.89 17.89
CA TYR A 44 2.66 -9.54 17.35
C TYR A 44 3.28 -8.42 18.17
N PRO A 45 4.08 -8.75 19.21
CA PRO A 45 4.63 -7.73 20.09
C PRO A 45 5.68 -6.84 19.40
N SER A 46 5.62 -5.56 19.72
CA SER A 46 6.67 -4.58 19.44
C SER A 46 7.85 -4.76 20.41
N PRO A 47 9.05 -4.22 20.10
CA PRO A 47 10.23 -4.32 20.94
C PRO A 47 10.03 -3.83 22.37
N GLU A 48 9.12 -2.88 22.57
CA GLU A 48 8.72 -2.30 23.86
C GLU A 48 7.81 -3.22 24.69
N GLY A 49 7.45 -4.40 24.17
CA GLY A 49 6.57 -5.36 24.84
C GLY A 49 5.08 -5.05 24.69
N LEU A 50 4.70 -4.23 23.70
CA LEU A 50 3.31 -3.90 23.42
C LEU A 50 2.75 -4.79 22.31
N ALA A 51 1.62 -5.44 22.56
CA ALA A 51 0.94 -6.30 21.58
C ALA A 51 -0.53 -5.88 21.42
N PHE A 52 -0.96 -5.61 20.18
CA PHE A 52 -2.34 -5.28 19.88
C PHE A 52 -3.16 -6.52 19.52
N ALA A 53 -4.36 -6.62 20.09
CA ALA A 53 -5.34 -7.65 19.79
C ALA A 53 -6.53 -7.01 19.05
N GLU A 54 -6.63 -7.24 17.74
CA GLU A 54 -7.72 -6.68 16.92
C GLU A 54 -9.11 -7.16 17.37
N ARG A 55 -9.18 -8.32 18.01
CA ARG A 55 -10.39 -8.96 18.53
C ARG A 55 -10.05 -9.79 19.77
N THR A 56 -11.06 -10.10 20.56
CA THR A 56 -10.90 -10.79 21.84
C THR A 56 -11.82 -12.01 21.99
N ASP A 57 -12.48 -12.42 20.92
CA ASP A 57 -13.44 -13.53 20.85
C ASP A 57 -12.78 -14.92 20.67
N GLY A 58 -11.50 -15.04 21.02
CA GLY A 58 -10.73 -16.29 20.93
C GLY A 58 -9.58 -16.37 21.93
N ARG A 59 -8.70 -17.35 21.74
CA ARG A 59 -7.49 -17.55 22.55
C ARG A 59 -6.32 -16.73 21.97
N PRO A 60 -5.68 -15.85 22.75
CA PRO A 60 -4.49 -15.13 22.29
C PRO A 60 -3.28 -16.06 22.20
N VAL A 61 -2.51 -15.94 21.13
CA VAL A 61 -1.26 -16.70 20.89
C VAL A 61 -0.18 -15.73 20.44
N LEU A 62 1.02 -15.83 21.02
CA LEU A 62 2.16 -15.06 20.53
C LEU A 62 2.62 -15.62 19.19
N GLU A 63 2.59 -14.77 18.16
CA GLU A 63 3.16 -15.09 16.86
C GLU A 63 4.49 -14.36 16.73
N LEU A 64 5.56 -15.10 16.99
CA LEU A 64 6.92 -14.58 16.97
C LEU A 64 7.62 -14.86 15.64
N LYS A 65 7.29 -15.97 14.97
CA LYS A 65 8.04 -16.43 13.79
C LYS A 65 8.03 -15.44 12.63
N SER A 66 6.99 -14.61 12.57
CA SER A 66 6.85 -13.55 11.57
C SER A 66 7.62 -12.28 11.88
N LEU A 67 8.09 -12.10 13.12
CA LEU A 67 8.83 -10.91 13.51
C LEU A 67 10.28 -10.99 13.02
N PRO A 68 10.95 -9.84 12.81
CA PRO A 68 12.36 -9.83 12.44
C PRO A 68 13.25 -10.21 13.63
N GLU A 69 14.45 -10.72 13.34
CA GLU A 69 15.47 -10.97 14.37
C GLU A 69 15.81 -9.69 15.15
N PRO A 70 15.92 -9.73 16.49
CA PRO A 70 15.90 -10.91 17.38
C PRO A 70 14.53 -11.26 17.96
N TYR A 71 13.46 -10.63 17.49
CA TYR A 71 12.13 -10.74 18.11
C TYR A 71 11.40 -12.05 17.74
N ASP A 72 11.89 -12.77 16.75
CA ASP A 72 11.46 -14.12 16.40
C ASP A 72 11.87 -15.17 17.43
N LYS A 73 12.94 -14.89 18.18
CA LYS A 73 13.54 -15.83 19.14
C LYS A 73 12.79 -15.82 20.48
N PRO A 74 12.30 -16.97 20.97
CA PRO A 74 11.67 -17.09 22.30
C PRO A 74 12.53 -16.51 23.44
N GLU A 75 13.85 -16.65 23.34
CA GLU A 75 14.82 -16.21 24.35
C GLU A 75 14.78 -14.69 24.54
N TYR A 76 14.52 -13.93 23.47
CA TYR A 76 14.38 -12.47 23.56
C TYR A 76 13.24 -12.08 24.51
N TRP A 77 12.18 -12.88 24.55
CA TRP A 77 10.97 -12.59 25.33
C TRP A 77 10.97 -13.19 26.73
N LYS A 78 11.88 -14.12 27.02
CA LYS A 78 11.95 -14.83 28.30
C LYS A 78 12.03 -13.86 29.48
N GLY A 79 11.11 -13.98 30.42
CA GLY A 79 11.04 -13.14 31.62
C GLY A 79 10.50 -11.72 31.39
N LYS A 80 10.15 -11.35 30.15
CA LYS A 80 9.45 -10.09 29.87
C LYS A 80 7.97 -10.21 30.22
N THR A 81 7.36 -9.07 30.51
CA THR A 81 5.92 -8.91 30.63
C THR A 81 5.41 -8.11 29.45
N LEU A 82 4.40 -8.63 28.77
CA LEU A 82 3.77 -7.94 27.65
C LEU A 82 2.56 -7.14 28.14
N THR A 83 2.37 -5.97 27.53
CA THR A 83 1.14 -5.19 27.62
C THR A 83 0.29 -5.51 26.39
N ILE A 84 -0.83 -6.18 26.61
CA ILE A 84 -1.81 -6.49 25.58
C ILE A 84 -2.85 -5.38 25.57
N VAL A 85 -3.12 -4.82 24.39
CA VAL A 85 -4.10 -3.76 24.18
C VAL A 85 -5.18 -4.27 23.23
N ALA A 86 -6.44 -4.13 23.63
CA ALA A 86 -7.58 -4.41 22.75
C ALA A 86 -8.48 -3.17 22.64
N PRO A 87 -9.08 -2.93 21.46
CA PRO A 87 -9.99 -1.82 21.26
C PRO A 87 -11.33 -2.07 21.99
N THR A 88 -11.93 -1.04 22.56
CA THR A 88 -13.34 -1.10 22.99
C THR A 88 -14.26 -0.91 21.79
N GLU A 89 -15.56 -1.17 21.98
CA GLU A 89 -16.58 -0.89 20.96
C GLU A 89 -16.63 0.60 20.63
N GLU A 90 -16.39 1.48 21.61
CA GLU A 90 -16.33 2.91 21.36
C GLU A 90 -15.14 3.31 20.51
N LEU A 91 -13.97 2.68 20.69
CA LEU A 91 -12.84 2.93 19.80
C LEU A 91 -13.09 2.40 18.40
N ARG A 92 -13.66 1.20 18.27
CA ARG A 92 -14.07 0.69 16.95
C ARG A 92 -15.04 1.65 16.28
N GLY A 93 -16.03 2.14 17.03
CA GLY A 93 -17.01 3.13 16.57
C GLY A 93 -16.37 4.47 16.20
N LEU A 94 -15.43 4.98 17.00
CA LEU A 94 -14.69 6.21 16.72
C LEU A 94 -13.80 6.07 15.49
N VAL A 95 -13.06 4.98 15.36
CA VAL A 95 -12.23 4.68 14.18
C VAL A 95 -13.12 4.59 12.95
N ALA A 96 -14.23 3.84 13.02
CA ALA A 96 -15.19 3.73 11.94
C ALA A 96 -15.79 5.09 11.57
N TYR A 97 -16.12 5.92 12.56
CA TYR A 97 -16.63 7.27 12.35
C TYR A 97 -15.60 8.19 11.68
N ILE A 98 -14.36 8.23 12.17
CA ILE A 98 -13.27 9.03 11.58
C ILE A 98 -12.96 8.55 10.17
N GLN A 99 -12.87 7.23 9.94
CA GLN A 99 -12.69 6.64 8.62
C GLN A 99 -13.85 6.99 7.70
N LYS A 100 -15.09 6.94 8.20
CA LYS A 100 -16.28 7.34 7.45
C LYS A 100 -16.26 8.83 7.13
N LEU A 101 -15.85 9.71 8.04
CA LEU A 101 -15.68 11.14 7.78
C LEU A 101 -14.62 11.41 6.71
N GLY A 102 -13.48 10.72 6.81
CA GLY A 102 -12.39 10.84 5.83
C GLY A 102 -12.76 10.29 4.46
N THR A 103 -13.52 9.20 4.39
CA THR A 103 -13.98 8.59 3.13
C THR A 103 -15.20 9.32 2.54
N ASN A 104 -16.11 9.86 3.35
CA ASN A 104 -17.29 10.62 2.90
C ASN A 104 -16.96 12.03 2.44
N ARG A 105 -15.81 12.58 2.82
CA ARG A 105 -15.37 13.84 2.22
C ARG A 105 -15.06 13.66 0.74
N GLY A 106 -15.01 12.44 0.20
CA GLY A 106 -14.47 12.19 -1.11
C GLY A 106 -12.96 12.14 -1.03
N ALA A 107 -12.34 11.45 -1.97
CA ALA A 107 -10.89 11.32 -2.06
C ALA A 107 -10.23 12.66 -2.45
N TRP A 108 -10.38 13.71 -1.61
CA TRP A 108 -9.82 15.06 -1.76
C TRP A 108 -8.31 15.09 -1.94
N ARG A 109 -7.62 13.96 -1.70
CA ARG A 109 -6.18 13.96 -1.72
C ARG A 109 -5.60 14.08 -3.11
N GLU A 110 -6.15 13.48 -4.16
CA GLU A 110 -5.47 13.54 -5.45
C GLU A 110 -6.45 13.40 -6.62
N THR A 111 -6.56 14.47 -7.41
CA THR A 111 -6.58 14.35 -8.87
C THR A 111 -5.62 13.23 -9.25
N PHE A 112 -6.09 12.27 -10.04
CA PHE A 112 -5.38 11.06 -10.50
C PHE A 112 -4.14 11.40 -11.32
N GLU A 113 -3.18 12.11 -10.74
CA GLU A 113 -1.91 12.31 -11.39
C GLU A 113 -1.23 10.95 -11.46
N PRO A 114 -0.87 10.51 -12.66
CA PRO A 114 -0.20 9.24 -12.82
C PRO A 114 1.00 9.14 -11.90
N GLN A 115 1.19 7.97 -11.29
CA GLN A 115 2.46 7.68 -10.61
C GLN A 115 3.54 7.31 -11.63
N ASN A 116 3.46 7.90 -12.83
CA ASN A 116 4.43 7.82 -13.89
C ASN A 116 5.60 8.72 -13.49
N LEU A 117 6.55 8.15 -12.74
CA LEU A 117 7.92 8.58 -12.98
C LEU A 117 8.28 8.00 -14.34
N SER A 118 8.21 8.83 -15.39
CA SER A 118 9.08 8.65 -16.56
C SER A 118 10.46 8.35 -16.00
N ALA A 119 11.15 7.31 -16.52
CA ALA A 119 12.42 6.74 -16.07
C ALA A 119 13.50 7.78 -15.71
N SER A 120 13.26 8.54 -14.66
CA SER A 120 14.10 9.59 -14.16
C SER A 120 15.02 8.84 -13.22
N VAL A 121 16.16 8.48 -13.79
CA VAL A 121 17.30 7.96 -13.06
C VAL A 121 17.87 9.13 -12.26
N MET A 122 17.11 9.61 -11.26
CA MET A 122 17.69 10.42 -10.19
C MET A 122 18.63 9.49 -9.43
N ALA A 123 19.91 9.49 -9.77
CA ALA A 123 20.91 8.83 -8.96
C ALA A 123 21.19 9.73 -7.75
N ILE A 124 20.83 9.27 -6.56
CA ILE A 124 21.07 10.01 -5.32
C ILE A 124 22.49 9.70 -4.87
N PRO A 125 23.40 10.70 -4.79
CA PRO A 125 24.72 10.49 -4.20
C PRO A 125 24.59 9.95 -2.78
N GLN A 126 25.47 9.06 -2.37
CA GLN A 126 25.53 8.54 -1.00
C GLN A 126 26.75 9.17 -0.31
N THR A 127 26.57 10.40 0.18
CA THR A 127 27.60 11.07 1.02
C THR A 127 27.29 10.84 2.50
N ASP A 128 28.32 10.87 3.34
CA ASP A 128 28.15 10.71 4.79
C ASP A 128 27.24 11.80 5.39
N ASP A 129 27.33 13.04 4.89
CA ASP A 129 26.46 14.15 5.29
C ASP A 129 24.99 13.88 4.93
N GLN A 130 24.71 13.30 3.76
CA GLN A 130 23.35 12.92 3.37
C GLN A 130 22.81 11.76 4.22
N VAL A 131 23.66 10.80 4.57
CA VAL A 131 23.29 9.71 5.47
C VAL A 131 22.99 10.25 6.87
N ALA A 132 23.80 11.19 7.37
CA ALA A 132 23.59 11.83 8.66
C ALA A 132 22.30 12.66 8.70
N ASN A 133 22.05 13.51 7.69
CA ASN A 133 20.77 14.24 7.58
C ASN A 133 19.59 13.27 7.44
N GLY A 134 19.75 12.21 6.63
CA GLY A 134 18.73 11.19 6.43
C GLY A 134 18.36 10.45 7.71
N ARG A 135 19.34 10.19 8.58
CA ARG A 135 19.12 9.61 9.91
C ARG A 135 18.25 10.52 10.78
N GLU A 136 18.53 11.83 10.84
CA GLU A 136 17.73 12.77 11.62
C GLU A 136 16.26 12.81 11.13
N VAL A 137 16.06 12.82 9.81
CA VAL A 137 14.73 12.78 9.21
C VAL A 137 14.02 11.47 9.59
N TYR A 138 14.71 10.34 9.46
CA TYR A 138 14.16 9.03 9.78
C TYR A 138 13.74 8.91 11.25
N GLU A 139 14.59 9.35 12.17
CA GLU A 139 14.34 9.32 13.62
C GLU A 139 13.12 10.18 14.01
N ARG A 140 12.92 11.32 13.34
CA ARG A 140 11.78 12.20 13.65
C ARG A 140 10.47 11.74 13.02
N ARG A 141 10.52 11.02 11.89
CA ARG A 141 9.35 10.83 11.00
C ARG A 141 8.99 9.38 10.70
N CYS A 142 9.96 8.47 10.69
CA CYS A 142 9.79 7.11 10.17
C CYS A 142 9.92 6.05 11.27
N VAL A 143 10.77 6.28 12.28
CA VAL A 143 11.16 5.29 13.29
C VAL A 143 9.99 4.71 14.08
N GLY A 144 8.94 5.52 14.35
CA GLY A 144 7.79 5.07 15.13
C GLY A 144 7.04 3.89 14.51
N CYS A 145 7.06 3.79 13.17
CA CYS A 145 6.46 2.70 12.41
C CYS A 145 7.52 1.69 11.96
N HIS A 146 8.59 2.15 11.33
CA HIS A 146 9.58 1.27 10.69
C HIS A 146 10.67 0.73 11.63
N GLY A 147 10.73 1.21 12.87
CA GLY A 147 11.67 0.74 13.89
C GLY A 147 13.06 1.35 13.75
N VAL A 148 13.82 1.35 14.86
CA VAL A 148 15.20 1.88 14.91
C VAL A 148 16.14 1.15 13.96
N LYS A 149 15.91 -0.17 13.77
CA LYS A 149 16.68 -1.03 12.88
C LYS A 149 16.15 -1.07 11.44
N GLY A 150 15.11 -0.30 11.12
CA GLY A 150 14.46 -0.37 9.80
C GLY A 150 13.76 -1.70 9.54
N ASP A 151 13.47 -2.48 10.57
CA ASP A 151 12.98 -3.85 10.49
C ASP A 151 11.45 -3.96 10.38
N GLY A 152 10.74 -2.83 10.32
CA GLY A 152 9.28 -2.80 10.25
C GLY A 152 8.59 -3.17 11.57
N ASN A 153 9.33 -3.22 12.68
CA ASN A 153 8.81 -3.52 14.02
C ASN A 153 8.98 -2.35 14.99
N GLY A 154 8.60 -1.13 14.58
CA GLY A 154 8.53 0.01 15.51
C GLY A 154 7.35 -0.10 16.51
N PRO A 155 7.29 0.77 17.53
CA PRO A 155 6.25 0.73 18.56
C PRO A 155 4.81 0.74 18.01
N ALA A 156 4.59 1.46 16.91
CA ALA A 156 3.28 1.55 16.27
C ALA A 156 2.93 0.31 15.43
N ALA A 157 3.92 -0.48 15.00
CA ALA A 157 3.74 -1.53 13.99
C ALA A 157 2.71 -2.60 14.38
N THR A 158 2.54 -2.88 15.68
CA THR A 158 1.54 -3.84 16.19
C THR A 158 0.10 -3.39 15.93
N PHE A 159 -0.16 -2.08 15.82
CA PHE A 159 -1.49 -1.51 15.56
C PHE A 159 -1.81 -1.35 14.07
N LEU A 160 -0.86 -1.65 13.18
CA LEU A 160 -0.95 -1.32 11.76
C LEU A 160 -1.19 -2.57 10.91
N ASN A 161 -2.23 -2.51 10.08
CA ASN A 161 -2.50 -3.51 9.05
C ASN A 161 -2.74 -2.79 7.71
N PRO A 162 -1.88 -3.00 6.69
CA PRO A 162 -0.69 -3.86 6.70
C PRO A 162 0.43 -3.32 7.59
N ARG A 163 1.34 -4.20 8.00
CA ARG A 163 2.52 -3.81 8.78
C ARG A 163 3.50 -2.94 7.97
N PRO A 164 4.30 -2.07 8.64
CA PRO A 164 5.34 -1.28 8.00
C PRO A 164 6.37 -2.16 7.25
N ARG A 165 6.96 -1.60 6.19
CA ARG A 165 7.99 -2.29 5.41
C ARG A 165 9.23 -2.54 6.27
N ASN A 166 9.70 -3.80 6.26
CA ASN A 166 11.04 -4.16 6.71
C ASN A 166 12.05 -3.83 5.59
N PHE A 167 12.90 -2.83 5.81
CA PHE A 167 13.92 -2.39 4.87
C PHE A 167 15.16 -3.28 4.86
N THR A 168 15.40 -4.08 5.91
CA THR A 168 16.61 -4.92 6.00
C THR A 168 16.64 -6.01 4.92
N LEU A 169 15.46 -6.41 4.44
CA LEU A 169 15.30 -7.38 3.35
C LEU A 169 15.70 -6.84 1.97
N GLY A 170 15.75 -5.52 1.79
CA GLY A 170 15.93 -4.91 0.48
C GLY A 170 14.82 -5.23 -0.54
N ALA A 171 13.67 -5.76 -0.11
CA ALA A 171 12.57 -6.16 -0.98
C ALA A 171 11.43 -5.12 -0.95
N PHE A 172 11.14 -4.50 -2.09
CA PHE A 172 10.19 -3.40 -2.20
C PHE A 172 9.05 -3.72 -3.17
N LYS A 173 7.81 -3.39 -2.78
CA LYS A 173 6.63 -3.73 -3.60
C LYS A 173 6.51 -2.90 -4.87
N PHE A 174 6.77 -1.59 -4.78
CA PHE A 174 6.47 -0.64 -5.85
C PHE A 174 7.75 -0.24 -6.55
N ARG A 175 8.05 -0.92 -7.66
CA ARG A 175 9.28 -0.77 -8.42
C ARG A 175 8.99 -0.56 -9.89
N SER A 176 9.98 -0.05 -10.59
CA SER A 176 10.06 -0.02 -12.05
C SER A 176 11.01 -1.09 -12.59
N THR A 177 11.73 -1.82 -11.73
CA THR A 177 12.68 -2.88 -12.11
C THR A 177 12.00 -4.26 -12.16
N PRO A 178 12.59 -5.26 -12.84
CA PRO A 178 12.12 -6.65 -12.83
C PRO A 178 11.93 -7.24 -11.43
N SER A 179 11.13 -8.31 -11.30
CA SER A 179 10.87 -9.01 -10.04
C SER A 179 12.16 -9.43 -9.34
N GLY A 180 12.28 -9.23 -8.03
CA GLY A 180 13.49 -9.55 -7.26
C GLY A 180 14.59 -8.48 -7.27
N SER A 181 14.65 -7.61 -8.29
CA SER A 181 15.60 -6.49 -8.32
C SER A 181 15.31 -5.43 -7.26
N LEU A 182 16.36 -4.75 -6.79
CA LEU A 182 16.26 -3.53 -5.99
C LEU A 182 15.48 -2.43 -6.75
N PRO A 183 14.70 -1.57 -6.05
CA PRO A 183 14.13 -0.37 -6.65
C PRO A 183 15.18 0.60 -7.17
N THR A 184 14.79 1.44 -8.11
CA THR A 184 15.53 2.68 -8.37
C THR A 184 15.35 3.71 -7.24
N ASP A 185 16.26 4.67 -7.15
CA ASP A 185 16.09 5.83 -6.25
C ASP A 185 14.82 6.62 -6.59
N GLY A 186 14.43 6.69 -7.87
CA GLY A 186 13.15 7.26 -8.31
C GLY A 186 11.94 6.52 -7.73
N ASP A 187 11.97 5.18 -7.71
CA ASP A 187 10.89 4.38 -7.12
C ASP A 187 10.73 4.67 -5.61
N LEU A 188 11.84 4.77 -4.89
CA LEU A 188 11.85 5.12 -3.47
C LEU A 188 11.33 6.55 -3.27
N TYR A 189 11.79 7.51 -4.07
CA TYR A 189 11.36 8.90 -4.01
C TYR A 189 9.86 9.06 -4.27
N ARG A 190 9.33 8.36 -5.27
CA ARG A 190 7.90 8.33 -5.57
C ARG A 190 7.08 7.79 -4.41
N THR A 191 7.50 6.65 -3.87
CA THR A 191 6.80 5.97 -2.78
C THR A 191 6.82 6.81 -1.51
N LEU A 192 7.96 7.42 -1.18
CA LEU A 192 8.07 8.33 -0.04
C LEU A 192 7.21 9.57 -0.23
N THR A 193 7.30 10.21 -1.39
CA THR A 193 6.58 11.45 -1.69
C THR A 193 5.07 11.24 -1.64
N ARG A 194 4.54 10.21 -2.32
CA ARG A 194 3.10 9.97 -2.43
C ARG A 194 2.53 9.17 -1.26
N GLY A 195 3.39 8.51 -0.49
CA GLY A 195 2.96 7.52 0.50
C GLY A 195 2.40 6.26 -0.15
N VAL A 196 1.75 5.43 0.66
CA VAL A 196 1.12 4.19 0.17
C VAL A 196 -0.36 4.18 0.56
N ARG A 197 -1.22 4.31 -0.45
CA ARG A 197 -2.68 4.35 -0.29
C ARG A 197 -3.17 3.12 0.49
N TRP A 198 -4.25 3.29 1.27
CA TRP A 198 -4.84 2.24 2.11
C TRP A 198 -3.88 1.62 3.14
N THR A 199 -2.86 2.38 3.55
CA THR A 199 -1.97 2.01 4.64
C THR A 199 -1.75 3.22 5.53
N ALA A 200 -1.05 3.02 6.66
CA ALA A 200 -0.65 4.11 7.53
C ALA A 200 0.60 4.87 7.05
N MET A 201 1.14 4.56 5.87
CA MET A 201 2.26 5.32 5.28
C MET A 201 1.74 6.60 4.61
N PRO A 202 1.90 7.78 5.23
CA PRO A 202 1.36 9.02 4.69
C PRO A 202 2.19 9.48 3.49
N THR A 203 1.67 10.50 2.79
CA THR A 203 2.48 11.30 1.88
C THR A 203 3.47 12.16 2.67
N TRP A 204 4.62 12.42 2.07
CA TRP A 204 5.67 13.29 2.63
C TRP A 204 6.07 14.40 1.63
N HIS A 205 5.18 14.78 0.73
CA HIS A 205 5.42 15.83 -0.27
C HIS A 205 5.72 17.20 0.37
N GLU A 206 5.26 17.41 1.60
CA GLU A 206 5.51 18.61 2.41
C GLU A 206 6.95 18.69 2.92
N LEU A 207 7.68 17.57 2.95
CA LEU A 207 9.10 17.59 3.29
C LEU A 207 9.91 18.19 2.12
N PRO A 208 10.90 19.06 2.42
CA PRO A 208 11.85 19.53 1.42
C PRO A 208 12.45 18.36 0.64
N GLU A 209 12.64 18.54 -0.67
CA GLU A 209 13.17 17.49 -1.55
C GLU A 209 14.52 16.94 -1.05
N LYS A 210 15.40 17.82 -0.56
CA LYS A 210 16.68 17.43 0.05
C LYS A 210 16.53 16.45 1.23
N ASP A 211 15.47 16.59 2.03
CA ASP A 211 15.23 15.75 3.21
C ASP A 211 14.65 14.40 2.79
N ARG A 212 13.79 14.40 1.76
CA ARG A 212 13.29 13.16 1.13
C ARG A 212 14.42 12.36 0.49
N ILE A 213 15.33 13.02 -0.23
CA ILE A 213 16.52 12.40 -0.82
C ILE A 213 17.46 11.86 0.27
N ALA A 214 17.70 12.63 1.33
CA ALA A 214 18.55 12.23 2.45
C ALA A 214 17.99 10.99 3.17
N VAL A 215 16.69 10.96 3.49
CA VAL A 215 16.10 9.80 4.19
C VAL A 215 16.11 8.54 3.32
N ILE A 216 15.95 8.65 1.99
CA ILE A 216 16.13 7.51 1.07
C ILE A 216 17.55 6.96 1.16
N THR A 217 18.54 7.86 1.18
CA THR A 217 19.96 7.49 1.33
C THR A 217 20.18 6.70 2.61
N PHE A 218 19.59 7.16 3.73
CA PHE A 218 19.66 6.47 5.01
C PHE A 218 18.92 5.12 5.00
N ILE A 219 17.72 5.03 4.40
CA ILE A 219 16.95 3.77 4.29
C ILE A 219 17.76 2.68 3.58
N LYS A 220 18.52 3.04 2.54
CA LYS A 220 19.39 2.09 1.81
C LYS A 220 20.50 1.50 2.70
N THR A 221 20.85 2.13 3.82
CA THR A 221 21.86 1.61 4.74
C THR A 221 21.39 0.39 5.55
N PHE A 222 20.08 0.11 5.61
CA PHE A 222 19.53 -1.00 6.40
C PHE A 222 19.74 -2.39 5.77
N SER A 223 20.08 -2.48 4.48
CA SER A 223 20.27 -3.76 3.79
C SER A 223 21.62 -3.79 3.07
N SER A 224 22.36 -4.89 3.23
CA SER A 224 23.65 -5.07 2.55
C SER A 224 23.51 -5.22 1.03
N ARG A 225 22.32 -5.62 0.55
CA ARG A 225 22.00 -5.71 -0.89
C ARG A 225 22.34 -4.43 -1.64
N TRP A 226 22.16 -3.26 -1.04
CA TRP A 226 22.48 -1.98 -1.69
C TRP A 226 23.98 -1.76 -1.94
N LYS A 227 24.85 -2.52 -1.26
CA LYS A 227 26.31 -2.54 -1.48
C LYS A 227 26.73 -3.64 -2.44
N GLU A 228 26.02 -4.76 -2.42
CA GLU A 228 26.36 -6.00 -3.14
C GLU A 228 25.75 -6.05 -4.54
N GLU A 229 24.60 -5.40 -4.72
CA GLU A 229 23.80 -5.43 -5.94
C GLU A 229 23.58 -4.01 -6.48
N LYS A 230 23.27 -3.92 -7.77
CA LYS A 230 22.76 -2.71 -8.39
C LYS A 230 21.33 -2.97 -8.89
N PRO A 231 20.43 -1.98 -8.83
CA PRO A 231 19.13 -2.10 -9.46
C PRO A 231 19.31 -2.48 -10.94
N GLU A 232 18.58 -3.48 -11.39
CA GLU A 232 18.46 -3.80 -12.81
C GLU A 232 17.82 -2.63 -13.56
N PRO A 233 18.05 -2.51 -14.88
CA PRO A 233 17.42 -1.47 -15.68
C PRO A 233 15.89 -1.47 -15.52
N PRO A 234 15.25 -0.29 -15.37
CA PRO A 234 13.80 -0.19 -15.34
C PRO A 234 13.14 -0.81 -16.57
N VAL A 235 12.03 -1.53 -16.38
CA VAL A 235 11.23 -2.05 -17.47
C VAL A 235 10.66 -0.89 -18.29
N LEU A 236 10.82 -0.96 -19.60
CA LEU A 236 10.23 0.03 -20.50
C LEU A 236 8.73 -0.25 -20.62
N ILE A 237 7.91 0.71 -20.20
CA ILE A 237 6.46 0.64 -20.34
C ILE A 237 6.06 1.53 -21.52
N GLY A 238 5.66 0.91 -22.61
CA GLY A 238 5.18 1.59 -23.82
C GLY A 238 3.90 2.39 -23.59
N ASP A 239 3.44 3.05 -24.65
CA ASP A 239 2.14 3.71 -24.62
C ASP A 239 1.03 2.67 -24.56
N PRO A 240 0.03 2.84 -23.66
CA PRO A 240 -1.05 1.87 -23.54
C PRO A 240 -1.84 1.84 -24.85
N PRO A 241 -2.23 0.64 -25.34
CA PRO A 241 -3.05 0.53 -26.53
C PRO A 241 -4.41 1.17 -26.30
N LYS A 242 -5.12 1.53 -27.38
CA LYS A 242 -6.47 2.07 -27.26
C LYS A 242 -7.37 1.06 -26.53
N ALA A 243 -8.10 1.52 -25.52
CA ALA A 243 -9.12 0.70 -24.86
C ALA A 243 -10.26 0.41 -25.85
N THR A 244 -10.53 -0.86 -26.14
CA THR A 244 -11.67 -1.29 -26.97
C THR A 244 -12.50 -2.36 -26.23
N PRO A 245 -13.77 -2.57 -26.61
CA PRO A 245 -14.58 -3.66 -26.06
C PRO A 245 -13.93 -5.05 -26.22
N GLU A 246 -13.25 -5.28 -27.34
CA GLU A 246 -12.55 -6.54 -27.64
C GLU A 246 -11.36 -6.73 -26.70
N LEU A 247 -10.61 -5.66 -26.43
CA LEU A 247 -9.48 -5.71 -25.49
C LEU A 247 -9.96 -6.02 -24.07
N LEU A 248 -11.09 -5.44 -23.65
CA LEU A 248 -11.71 -5.74 -22.36
C LEU A 248 -12.25 -7.18 -22.27
N ALA A 249 -12.87 -7.68 -23.34
CA ALA A 249 -13.32 -9.07 -23.42
C ALA A 249 -12.15 -10.05 -23.31
N LYS A 250 -11.06 -9.80 -24.06
CA LYS A 250 -9.81 -10.57 -23.94
C LYS A 250 -9.24 -10.51 -22.52
N GLY A 251 -9.20 -9.33 -21.91
CA GLY A 251 -8.74 -9.14 -20.54
C GLY A 251 -9.53 -9.95 -19.51
N LYS A 252 -10.85 -10.00 -19.67
CA LYS A 252 -11.76 -10.81 -18.84
C LYS A 252 -11.47 -12.31 -18.97
N GLU A 253 -11.29 -12.79 -20.20
CA GLU A 253 -10.97 -14.19 -20.45
C GLU A 253 -9.62 -14.57 -19.83
N LEU A 254 -8.60 -13.74 -20.05
CA LEU A 254 -7.26 -13.96 -19.49
C LEU A 254 -7.27 -13.91 -17.95
N TYR A 255 -8.03 -13.00 -17.34
CA TYR A 255 -8.20 -12.94 -15.88
C TYR A 255 -8.76 -14.26 -15.31
N ALA A 256 -9.70 -14.88 -16.02
CA ALA A 256 -10.26 -16.18 -15.64
C ALA A 256 -9.24 -17.31 -15.84
N GLN A 257 -8.56 -17.35 -16.99
CA GLN A 257 -7.57 -18.37 -17.36
C GLN A 257 -6.35 -18.36 -16.43
N ALA A 258 -5.84 -17.16 -16.13
CA ALA A 258 -4.73 -16.96 -15.19
C ALA A 258 -5.14 -17.12 -13.72
N LYS A 259 -6.41 -17.42 -13.45
CA LYS A 259 -6.96 -17.65 -12.11
C LYS A 259 -6.78 -16.48 -11.15
N CYS A 260 -6.73 -15.25 -11.66
CA CYS A 260 -6.62 -14.04 -10.85
C CYS A 260 -7.73 -13.95 -9.79
N TRP A 261 -8.93 -14.48 -10.12
CA TRP A 261 -10.09 -14.57 -9.24
C TRP A 261 -9.88 -15.41 -7.98
N GLN A 262 -8.89 -16.33 -7.93
CA GLN A 262 -8.62 -17.13 -6.73
C GLN A 262 -8.22 -16.26 -5.54
N CYS A 263 -7.50 -15.17 -5.81
CA CYS A 263 -7.12 -14.18 -4.82
C CYS A 263 -8.03 -12.95 -4.88
N HIS A 264 -8.25 -12.40 -6.07
CA HIS A 264 -8.94 -11.11 -6.24
C HIS A 264 -10.48 -11.22 -6.31
N GLY A 265 -11.04 -12.44 -6.41
CA GLY A 265 -12.48 -12.67 -6.57
C GLY A 265 -12.96 -12.46 -8.01
N ASN A 266 -14.12 -13.01 -8.35
CA ASN A 266 -14.74 -12.79 -9.67
C ASN A 266 -15.27 -11.36 -9.84
N GLU A 267 -15.65 -10.73 -8.74
CA GLU A 267 -16.11 -9.34 -8.70
C GLU A 267 -14.98 -8.34 -8.39
N GLY A 268 -13.73 -8.80 -8.31
CA GLY A 268 -12.56 -7.96 -8.07
C GLY A 268 -12.47 -7.35 -6.67
N LYS A 269 -13.22 -7.86 -5.68
CA LYS A 269 -13.27 -7.29 -4.32
C LYS A 269 -12.13 -7.72 -3.40
N GLY A 270 -11.24 -8.59 -3.87
CA GLY A 270 -10.18 -9.16 -3.03
C GLY A 270 -10.69 -10.21 -2.03
N ASP A 271 -11.81 -10.86 -2.37
CA ASP A 271 -12.52 -11.87 -1.58
C ASP A 271 -12.53 -13.25 -2.24
N GLY A 272 -11.51 -13.52 -3.07
CA GLY A 272 -11.33 -14.84 -3.67
C GLY A 272 -11.16 -15.94 -2.60
N PRO A 273 -11.39 -17.22 -2.94
CA PRO A 273 -11.33 -18.32 -1.99
C PRO A 273 -9.99 -18.43 -1.22
N SER A 274 -8.89 -17.98 -1.81
CA SER A 274 -7.57 -17.99 -1.15
C SER A 274 -7.24 -16.69 -0.40
N ALA A 275 -8.05 -15.64 -0.52
CA ALA A 275 -7.72 -14.29 -0.05
C ALA A 275 -7.47 -14.18 1.47
N GLU A 276 -8.20 -14.95 2.28
CA GLU A 276 -8.04 -14.96 3.74
C GLU A 276 -6.73 -15.62 4.18
N GLU A 277 -6.19 -16.53 3.38
CA GLU A 277 -5.01 -17.36 3.70
C GLU A 277 -3.68 -16.73 3.23
N LEU A 278 -3.74 -15.70 2.39
CA LEU A 278 -2.55 -15.06 1.83
C LEU A 278 -1.71 -14.41 2.93
N LYS A 279 -0.42 -14.70 2.87
CA LYS A 279 0.62 -14.12 3.73
C LYS A 279 1.71 -13.50 2.89
N ASP A 280 2.35 -12.46 3.39
CA ASP A 280 3.62 -11.99 2.83
C ASP A 280 4.77 -12.96 3.19
N ASP A 281 5.95 -12.70 2.65
CA ASP A 281 7.14 -13.55 2.86
C ASP A 281 7.58 -13.59 4.34
N LEU A 282 7.09 -12.64 5.16
CA LEU A 282 7.29 -12.63 6.61
C LEU A 282 6.18 -13.38 7.36
N GLY A 283 5.21 -13.97 6.67
CA GLY A 283 4.10 -14.71 7.26
C GLY A 283 2.98 -13.84 7.81
N PHE A 284 3.03 -12.50 7.65
CA PHE A 284 1.92 -11.64 8.02
C PHE A 284 0.80 -11.73 6.98
N ARG A 285 -0.43 -11.75 7.46
CA ARG A 285 -1.60 -11.75 6.58
C ARG A 285 -1.58 -10.53 5.65
N ILE A 286 -1.83 -10.75 4.36
CA ILE A 286 -1.92 -9.70 3.35
C ILE A 286 -3.21 -9.84 2.53
N ARG A 287 -3.99 -8.75 2.42
CA ARG A 287 -5.21 -8.73 1.62
C ARG A 287 -4.92 -8.28 0.18
N PRO A 288 -5.49 -8.96 -0.83
CA PRO A 288 -5.51 -8.47 -2.20
C PRO A 288 -6.21 -7.11 -2.30
N ALA A 289 -5.90 -6.36 -3.35
CA ALA A 289 -6.58 -5.09 -3.60
C ALA A 289 -8.05 -5.32 -4.03
N ASP A 290 -8.95 -4.49 -3.51
CA ASP A 290 -10.32 -4.36 -3.99
C ASP A 290 -10.33 -3.41 -5.19
N PHE A 291 -10.40 -3.99 -6.39
CA PHE A 291 -10.38 -3.29 -7.66
C PHE A 291 -11.61 -2.41 -7.86
N THR A 292 -12.73 -2.71 -7.18
CA THR A 292 -13.96 -1.91 -7.29
C THR A 292 -13.79 -0.50 -6.73
N LYS A 293 -12.78 -0.29 -5.87
CA LYS A 293 -12.47 1.03 -5.31
C LYS A 293 -11.72 1.94 -6.27
N GLY A 294 -11.12 1.42 -7.35
CA GLY A 294 -10.29 2.20 -8.27
C GLY A 294 -9.05 2.82 -7.62
N GLN A 295 -8.71 2.41 -6.40
CA GLN A 295 -7.67 3.00 -5.58
C GLN A 295 -6.64 1.93 -5.21
N PHE A 296 -5.52 1.94 -5.93
CA PHE A 296 -4.47 0.95 -5.80
C PHE A 296 -3.25 1.53 -5.08
N LYS A 297 -2.51 0.68 -4.37
CA LYS A 297 -1.35 1.09 -3.57
C LYS A 297 -0.24 1.73 -4.40
N GLY A 298 -0.02 1.21 -5.61
CA GLY A 298 1.04 1.66 -6.54
C GLY A 298 0.60 2.62 -7.64
N GLY A 299 -0.60 3.23 -7.53
CA GLY A 299 -1.19 4.09 -8.55
C GLY A 299 -2.34 3.41 -9.32
N GLY A 300 -3.34 4.20 -9.74
CA GLY A 300 -4.61 3.71 -10.28
C GLY A 300 -4.76 3.77 -11.79
N ASP A 301 -3.74 4.22 -12.51
CA ASP A 301 -3.78 4.29 -13.97
C ASP A 301 -3.46 2.94 -14.60
N VAL A 302 -3.85 2.76 -15.87
CA VAL A 302 -3.60 1.51 -16.61
C VAL A 302 -2.11 1.16 -16.68
N ARG A 303 -1.24 2.17 -16.78
CA ARG A 303 0.22 1.97 -16.75
C ARG A 303 0.71 1.48 -15.39
N ASP A 304 0.08 1.91 -14.30
CA ASP A 304 0.45 1.48 -12.95
C ASP A 304 0.04 0.02 -12.70
N ILE A 305 -1.13 -0.38 -13.19
CA ILE A 305 -1.60 -1.78 -13.16
C ILE A 305 -0.69 -2.66 -14.03
N PHE A 306 -0.40 -2.22 -15.25
CA PHE A 306 0.51 -2.91 -16.15
C PHE A 306 1.91 -3.07 -15.53
N ARG A 307 2.43 -2.02 -14.88
CA ARG A 307 3.69 -2.10 -14.13
C ARG A 307 3.62 -3.16 -13.05
N ALA A 308 2.58 -3.16 -12.22
CA ALA A 308 2.42 -4.16 -11.16
C ALA A 308 2.37 -5.59 -11.69
N MET A 309 1.68 -5.82 -12.82
CA MET A 309 1.67 -7.12 -13.50
C MET A 309 3.04 -7.51 -14.06
N THR A 310 3.82 -6.54 -14.54
CA THR A 310 5.10 -6.78 -15.20
C THR A 310 6.24 -6.93 -14.18
N THR A 311 6.26 -6.16 -13.12
CA THR A 311 7.33 -6.20 -12.11
C THR A 311 7.04 -7.13 -10.95
N GLY A 312 5.77 -7.50 -10.74
CA GLY A 312 5.32 -8.15 -9.51
C GLY A 312 5.43 -7.23 -8.29
N LEU A 313 5.00 -7.75 -7.14
CA LEU A 313 5.09 -7.04 -5.85
C LEU A 313 5.95 -7.86 -4.88
N ASP A 314 7.26 -7.63 -4.88
CA ASP A 314 8.22 -8.37 -4.04
C ASP A 314 7.81 -8.39 -2.56
N GLY A 315 8.02 -9.53 -1.91
CA GLY A 315 7.55 -9.74 -0.55
C GLY A 315 6.05 -10.02 -0.46
N THR A 316 5.40 -10.47 -1.53
CA THR A 316 3.97 -10.85 -1.52
C THR A 316 3.69 -12.02 -2.47
N PRO A 317 2.53 -12.68 -2.33
CA PRO A 317 2.07 -13.70 -3.27
C PRO A 317 1.69 -13.19 -4.66
N MET A 318 1.82 -11.88 -4.97
CA MET A 318 1.52 -11.32 -6.28
C MET A 318 2.78 -11.34 -7.17
N PRO A 319 2.91 -12.32 -8.09
CA PRO A 319 4.13 -12.51 -8.87
C PRO A 319 4.21 -11.50 -10.02
N SER A 320 5.36 -11.52 -10.69
CA SER A 320 5.46 -10.97 -12.05
C SER A 320 4.83 -11.94 -13.06
N PHE A 321 4.16 -11.37 -14.06
CA PHE A 321 3.65 -12.06 -15.24
C PHE A 321 4.44 -11.69 -16.50
N ALA A 322 5.65 -11.13 -16.35
CA ALA A 322 6.50 -10.73 -17.47
C ALA A 322 6.86 -11.92 -18.37
N ASP A 323 7.20 -13.06 -17.75
CA ASP A 323 7.68 -14.26 -18.44
C ASP A 323 6.55 -15.22 -18.86
N SER A 324 5.40 -15.13 -18.19
CA SER A 324 4.27 -16.06 -18.40
C SER A 324 3.15 -15.50 -19.28
N MET A 325 3.17 -14.21 -19.59
CA MET A 325 2.17 -13.54 -20.43
C MET A 325 2.86 -12.62 -21.43
N LYS A 326 2.24 -12.40 -22.57
CA LYS A 326 2.68 -11.39 -23.54
C LYS A 326 2.28 -9.99 -23.09
N GLU A 327 2.94 -8.98 -23.65
CA GLU A 327 2.64 -7.58 -23.32
C GLU A 327 1.19 -7.19 -23.64
N ASP A 328 0.67 -7.59 -24.81
CA ASP A 328 -0.71 -7.30 -25.21
C ASP A 328 -1.75 -7.96 -24.28
N GLU A 329 -1.42 -9.14 -23.74
CA GLU A 329 -2.23 -9.85 -22.74
C GLU A 329 -2.23 -9.11 -21.39
N ARG A 330 -1.06 -8.64 -20.94
CA ARG A 330 -0.95 -7.83 -19.71
C ARG A 330 -1.70 -6.50 -19.83
N TRP A 331 -1.66 -5.84 -20.99
CA TRP A 331 -2.47 -4.64 -21.25
C TRP A 331 -3.97 -4.94 -21.19
N ALA A 332 -4.42 -6.03 -21.81
CA ALA A 332 -5.82 -6.45 -21.78
C ALA A 332 -6.32 -6.68 -20.34
N ILE A 333 -5.57 -7.43 -19.52
CA ILE A 333 -5.90 -7.64 -18.11
C ILE A 333 -5.88 -6.31 -17.34
N SER A 334 -4.91 -5.43 -17.59
CA SER A 334 -4.80 -4.14 -16.91
C SER A 334 -6.04 -3.25 -17.14
N TYR A 335 -6.56 -3.23 -18.37
CA TYR A 335 -7.82 -2.56 -18.69
C TYR A 335 -9.02 -3.22 -18.01
N TYR A 336 -9.07 -4.55 -17.98
CA TYR A 336 -10.14 -5.27 -17.29
C TYR A 336 -10.16 -5.00 -15.78
N VAL A 337 -8.98 -4.91 -15.14
CA VAL A 337 -8.84 -4.56 -13.72
C VAL A 337 -9.40 -3.16 -13.43
N ILE A 338 -9.12 -2.17 -14.27
CA ILE A 338 -9.65 -0.81 -14.10
C ILE A 338 -11.16 -0.75 -14.33
N ALA A 339 -11.68 -1.58 -15.25
CA ALA A 339 -13.10 -1.64 -15.58
C ALA A 339 -14.01 -1.96 -14.38
N PHE A 340 -13.50 -2.65 -13.34
CA PHE A 340 -14.23 -2.89 -12.08
C PHE A 340 -14.66 -1.60 -11.37
N SER A 341 -13.93 -0.51 -11.57
CA SER A 341 -14.18 0.80 -10.94
C SER A 341 -14.66 1.89 -11.90
N ALA A 342 -14.68 1.61 -13.22
CA ALA A 342 -14.93 2.62 -14.25
C ALA A 342 -16.28 3.35 -14.13
N PHE A 343 -17.28 2.71 -13.52
CA PHE A 343 -18.60 3.30 -13.30
C PHE A 343 -18.91 3.55 -11.81
N ASN A 344 -17.89 3.64 -10.97
CA ASN A 344 -18.04 4.03 -9.58
C ASN A 344 -17.58 5.47 -9.41
N ASP A 345 -18.34 6.25 -8.65
CA ASP A 345 -17.94 7.59 -8.24
C ASP A 345 -16.65 7.46 -7.39
N PRO A 346 -15.54 8.10 -7.77
CA PRO A 346 -14.28 7.98 -7.03
C PRO A 346 -14.32 8.64 -5.64
N LEU A 347 -15.30 9.51 -5.37
CA LEU A 347 -15.49 10.16 -4.08
C LEU A 347 -16.34 9.29 -3.14
N THR A 348 -17.44 8.72 -3.63
CA THR A 348 -18.40 7.98 -2.80
C THR A 348 -18.24 6.46 -2.88
N GLY A 349 -17.64 5.95 -3.95
CA GLY A 349 -17.56 4.54 -4.30
C GLY A 349 -18.90 3.94 -4.77
N GLU A 350 -19.96 4.76 -4.88
CA GLU A 350 -21.26 4.32 -5.36
C GLU A 350 -21.28 4.21 -6.89
N LYS A 351 -22.15 3.35 -7.43
CA LYS A 351 -22.32 3.27 -8.88
C LYS A 351 -22.89 4.58 -9.42
N LEU A 352 -22.25 5.14 -10.43
CA LEU A 352 -22.71 6.33 -11.13
C LEU A 352 -24.09 6.09 -11.74
N LYS A 353 -25.05 6.95 -11.40
CA LYS A 353 -26.39 6.94 -12.01
C LYS A 353 -26.36 7.74 -13.31
N LEU A 354 -25.86 7.09 -14.37
CA LEU A 354 -25.81 7.69 -15.70
C LEU A 354 -27.05 7.27 -16.52
N PRO A 355 -27.70 8.20 -17.24
CA PRO A 355 -28.68 7.85 -18.26
C PRO A 355 -28.09 6.86 -19.27
N GLY A 356 -28.91 5.94 -19.78
CA GLY A 356 -28.46 4.91 -20.73
C GLY A 356 -27.78 5.49 -21.98
N ALA A 357 -28.28 6.63 -22.48
CA ALA A 357 -27.68 7.36 -23.60
C ALA A 357 -26.28 7.90 -23.27
N THR A 358 -26.10 8.49 -22.09
CA THR A 358 -24.78 8.98 -21.61
C THR A 358 -23.79 7.83 -21.48
N ARG A 359 -24.24 6.69 -20.93
CA ARG A 359 -23.41 5.49 -20.81
C ARG A 359 -23.03 4.91 -22.18
N ALA A 360 -23.94 4.92 -23.14
CA ALA A 360 -23.66 4.50 -24.51
C ALA A 360 -22.66 5.44 -25.21
N MET A 361 -22.80 6.75 -25.02
CA MET A 361 -21.88 7.76 -25.55
C MET A 361 -20.46 7.60 -24.98
N LEU A 362 -20.30 7.36 -23.68
CA LEU A 362 -18.99 7.14 -23.06
C LEU A 362 -18.26 5.89 -23.57
N ASN A 363 -18.98 4.96 -24.21
CA ASN A 363 -18.40 3.76 -24.83
C ASN A 363 -18.11 3.96 -26.34
N GLN A 364 -18.34 5.14 -26.91
CA GLN A 364 -18.01 5.42 -28.31
C GLN A 364 -16.52 5.72 -28.46
N ASP A 365 -15.97 5.30 -29.61
CA ASP A 365 -14.55 5.32 -29.92
C ASP A 365 -13.90 6.71 -29.97
N ASP A 366 -14.72 7.76 -30.12
CA ASP A 366 -14.36 9.18 -30.23
C ASP A 366 -14.72 9.98 -28.97
N ALA A 367 -15.28 9.33 -27.94
CA ALA A 367 -15.57 9.94 -26.66
C ALA A 367 -14.24 10.36 -26.00
N ARG A 368 -13.94 11.67 -26.04
CA ARG A 368 -12.78 12.22 -25.33
C ARG A 368 -13.12 12.32 -23.84
N ALA A 369 -12.31 11.67 -23.00
CA ALA A 369 -12.31 11.94 -21.57
C ALA A 369 -12.10 13.45 -21.38
N PHE A 370 -13.02 14.09 -20.65
CA PHE A 370 -12.86 15.49 -20.27
C PHE A 370 -11.52 15.62 -19.55
N GLY A 371 -10.75 16.69 -19.84
CA GLY A 371 -9.42 16.93 -19.26
C GLY A 371 -9.40 17.12 -17.73
N SER A 372 -10.51 16.82 -17.06
CA SER A 372 -10.67 16.74 -15.62
C SER A 372 -11.63 15.58 -15.29
N SER A 373 -11.19 14.63 -14.48
CA SER A 373 -12.01 13.52 -13.97
C SER A 373 -13.24 13.98 -13.18
N ARG A 374 -13.24 15.23 -12.69
CA ARG A 374 -14.39 15.88 -12.02
C ARG A 374 -15.53 16.21 -12.98
N LEU A 375 -15.21 16.57 -14.22
CA LEU A 375 -16.17 17.00 -15.24
C LEU A 375 -16.56 15.88 -16.22
N ALA A 376 -15.79 14.78 -16.23
CA ALA A 376 -16.03 13.65 -17.13
C ALA A 376 -17.39 12.94 -16.92
N LEU A 377 -18.05 13.22 -15.80
CA LEU A 377 -19.21 12.49 -15.32
C LEU A 377 -20.30 13.41 -14.76
N ASP A 378 -20.24 14.73 -14.99
CA ASP A 378 -21.31 15.63 -14.53
C ASP A 378 -22.57 15.39 -15.40
N PRO A 379 -23.64 14.79 -14.84
CA PRO A 379 -24.84 14.48 -15.61
C PRO A 379 -25.69 15.72 -15.91
N GLN A 380 -25.38 16.88 -15.32
CA GLN A 380 -26.03 18.16 -15.61
C GLN A 380 -25.32 18.93 -16.73
N ASP A 381 -24.11 18.54 -17.11
CA ASP A 381 -23.31 19.18 -18.15
C ASP A 381 -23.53 18.46 -19.50
N THR A 382 -24.71 18.69 -20.10
CA THR A 382 -25.02 18.23 -21.47
C THR A 382 -24.10 18.95 -22.50
N PRO A 383 -23.64 18.27 -23.57
CA PRO A 383 -22.42 18.62 -24.27
C PRO A 383 -22.54 19.92 -25.08
N ALA A 384 -21.88 20.98 -24.62
CA ALA A 384 -21.35 21.96 -25.54
C ALA A 384 -20.14 21.30 -26.22
N VAL A 385 -20.30 20.96 -27.51
CA VAL A 385 -19.23 20.55 -28.42
C VAL A 385 -17.95 21.28 -28.06
N ALA A 386 -16.91 20.51 -27.73
CA ALA A 386 -15.60 21.00 -27.35
C ALA A 386 -15.12 22.10 -28.31
N SER A 387 -15.29 23.37 -27.91
CA SER A 387 -14.48 24.43 -28.47
C SER A 387 -13.04 24.15 -28.05
N ARG A 388 -12.13 24.17 -29.03
CA ARG A 388 -10.70 23.90 -28.86
C ARG A 388 -10.19 24.52 -27.55
N PRO A 389 -9.45 23.80 -26.69
CA PRO A 389 -8.73 24.48 -25.62
C PRO A 389 -7.81 25.51 -26.29
N LYS A 390 -7.95 26.78 -25.92
CA LYS A 390 -6.94 27.80 -26.23
C LYS A 390 -5.62 27.28 -25.72
N ASP A 391 -4.57 27.36 -26.55
CA ASP A 391 -3.22 26.97 -26.18
C ASP A 391 -2.91 27.48 -24.77
N LEU A 392 -2.59 26.54 -23.86
CA LEU A 392 -2.01 26.88 -22.57
C LEU A 392 -0.75 27.69 -22.87
N VAL A 393 -0.84 28.99 -22.61
CA VAL A 393 0.29 29.91 -22.63
C VAL A 393 1.40 29.25 -21.81
N ARG A 394 2.48 28.87 -22.49
CA ARG A 394 3.72 28.44 -21.84
C ARG A 394 4.16 29.56 -20.89
N PHE A 395 3.99 29.36 -19.58
CA PHE A 395 4.77 30.11 -18.60
C PHE A 395 6.19 29.54 -18.58
N SER A 396 6.93 29.85 -19.64
CA SER A 396 8.39 29.74 -19.69
C SER A 396 8.94 31.15 -19.91
N LYS A 397 9.01 31.94 -18.84
CA LYS A 397 9.92 33.10 -18.72
C LYS A 397 9.91 33.62 -17.29
N GLY A 398 11.09 33.67 -16.66
CA GLY A 398 11.31 34.52 -15.49
C GLY A 398 11.99 33.89 -14.27
N LEU A 399 12.99 33.02 -14.44
CA LEU A 399 13.95 32.68 -13.37
C LEU A 399 15.35 32.50 -13.95
N MET A 400 15.79 33.50 -14.71
CA MET A 400 17.21 33.85 -14.81
C MET A 400 17.28 35.37 -14.73
N GLY A 401 17.71 35.84 -13.57
CA GLY A 401 18.26 37.18 -13.48
C GLY A 401 19.63 37.17 -14.15
N GLU A 402 19.78 37.97 -15.19
CA GLU A 402 21.05 38.60 -15.52
C GLU A 402 20.73 40.07 -15.75
N GLY A 403 21.39 40.91 -14.97
CA GLY A 403 21.20 42.36 -14.98
C GLY A 403 21.87 43.03 -16.17
N ARG A 404 21.25 44.08 -16.67
CA ARG A 404 21.70 45.48 -16.63
C ARG A 404 20.62 46.37 -17.21
#